data_AF-A0A413T8I7-F1
#
_entry.id   AF-A0A413T8I7-F1
#
_cell.length_a   1.000
_cell.length_b   1.000
_cell.length_c   1.000
_cell.angle_alpha   90.00
_cell.angle_beta   90.00
_cell.angle_gamma   90.00
#
_symmetry.space_group_name_H-M   'P 1'
#
loop_
_entity.id
_entity.type
_entity.pdbx_description
1 polymer ?
#
loop_
_entity_poly.entity_id
_entity_poly.type
_entity_poly.pdbx_seq_one_letter_code
_entity_poly.pdbx_strand_id
1 'polypeptide(L)'
;MELHVIKREGRETVVLLDNEMRIVKPVYDYLKFQRQKDKALNTLKASGSDLRTYWEFLNDSGYEYDKVTPKMIAEFIDYLRASDDDVIALNKESKRTNKTINRILSTIHMFYQFEADMQEIDNPILMHDVNRPFNAFKASLNTQSLIIKQSSQSSR
;
A
#
# COMPACT_ATOMS: atom_id res chain seq x y z
N MET A 1 5.07 -6.97 -13.33
CA MET A 1 4.43 -7.92 -12.38
C MET A 1 2.97 -8.17 -12.71
N GLU A 2 2.44 -9.35 -12.41
CA GLU A 2 1.08 -9.77 -12.79
C GLU A 2 0.29 -10.40 -11.64
N LEU A 3 -0.98 -10.01 -11.49
CA LEU A 3 -1.88 -10.58 -10.50
C LEU A 3 -2.80 -11.63 -11.15
N HIS A 4 -2.75 -12.86 -10.65
CA HIS A 4 -3.50 -14.00 -11.16
C HIS A 4 -4.45 -14.58 -10.12
N VAL A 5 -5.53 -15.23 -10.58
CA VAL A 5 -6.44 -15.99 -9.73
C VAL A 5 -6.38 -17.45 -10.17
N ILE A 6 -5.88 -18.30 -9.30
CA ILE A 6 -5.75 -19.73 -9.56
C ILE A 6 -6.91 -20.46 -8.87
N LYS A 7 -7.58 -21.36 -9.61
CA LYS A 7 -8.63 -22.21 -9.05
C LYS A 7 -8.10 -23.63 -8.88
N ARG A 8 -8.17 -24.18 -7.67
CA ARG A 8 -7.80 -25.57 -7.38
C ARG A 8 -8.78 -26.17 -6.38
N GLU A 9 -9.37 -27.32 -6.70
CA GLU A 9 -10.31 -28.04 -5.82
C GLU A 9 -11.45 -27.15 -5.29
N GLY A 10 -12.01 -26.29 -6.16
CA GLY A 10 -13.07 -25.35 -5.80
C GLY A 10 -12.62 -24.14 -4.97
N ARG A 11 -11.33 -24.00 -4.68
CA ARG A 11 -10.75 -22.85 -3.96
C ARG A 11 -10.05 -21.89 -4.93
N GLU A 12 -10.41 -20.62 -4.83
CA GLU A 12 -9.77 -19.54 -5.57
C GLU A 12 -8.67 -18.89 -4.72
N THR A 13 -7.48 -18.76 -5.28
CA THR A 13 -6.30 -18.15 -4.64
C THR A 13 -5.77 -17.01 -5.50
N VAL A 14 -5.53 -15.86 -4.89
CA VAL A 14 -4.92 -14.71 -5.56
C VAL A 14 -3.41 -14.80 -5.40
N VAL A 15 -2.67 -14.67 -6.51
CA VAL A 15 -1.21 -14.81 -6.54
C VAL A 15 -0.61 -13.64 -7.32
N LEU A 16 0.42 -13.01 -6.77
CA LEU A 16 1.24 -12.04 -7.49
C LEU A 16 2.48 -12.73 -8.04
N LEU A 17 2.75 -12.53 -9.33
CA LEU A 17 3.93 -13.04 -10.03
C LEU A 17 4.89 -11.90 -10.36
N ASP A 18 6.18 -12.13 -10.14
CA ASP A 18 7.26 -11.24 -10.55
C ASP A 18 7.47 -11.28 -12.08
N ASN A 19 8.47 -10.53 -12.57
CA ASN A 19 8.73 -10.43 -14.00
C ASN A 19 9.32 -11.72 -14.61
N GLU A 20 9.82 -12.63 -13.77
CA GLU A 20 10.31 -13.96 -14.15
C GLU A 20 9.23 -15.04 -13.94
N MET A 21 7.97 -14.65 -13.75
CA MET A 21 6.83 -15.55 -13.52
C MET A 21 6.94 -16.40 -12.24
N ARG A 22 7.72 -15.94 -11.25
CA ARG A 22 7.83 -16.58 -9.95
C ARG A 22 6.87 -15.94 -8.97
N ILE A 23 6.41 -16.72 -8.00
CA ILE A 23 5.51 -16.23 -6.95
C ILE A 23 6.25 -15.24 -6.06
N VAL A 24 5.67 -14.05 -5.88
CA VAL A 24 6.10 -13.09 -4.85
C VAL A 24 5.67 -13.63 -3.49
N LYS A 25 6.56 -14.41 -2.85
CA LYS A 25 6.24 -15.21 -1.65
C LYS A 25 5.62 -14.39 -0.49
N PRO A 26 6.14 -13.21 -0.09
CA PRO A 26 5.55 -12.45 1.01
C PRO A 26 4.10 -12.03 0.72
N VAL A 27 3.81 -11.59 -0.52
CA VAL A 27 2.44 -11.25 -0.95
C VAL A 27 1.53 -12.47 -0.94
N TYR A 28 2.03 -13.61 -1.43
CA TYR A 28 1.27 -14.87 -1.42
C TYR A 28 0.89 -15.29 0.01
N ASP A 29 1.87 -15.27 0.94
CA ASP A 29 1.66 -15.67 2.33
C ASP A 29 0.65 -14.74 3.02
N TYR A 30 0.75 -13.43 2.82
CA TYR A 30 -0.22 -12.45 3.32
C TYR A 30 -1.63 -12.68 2.78
N LEU A 31 -1.79 -12.83 1.45
CA LEU A 31 -3.11 -13.03 0.85
C LEU A 31 -3.74 -14.37 1.26
N LYS A 32 -2.92 -15.41 1.45
CA LYS A 32 -3.36 -16.70 1.99
C LYS A 32 -3.83 -16.57 3.43
N PHE A 33 -3.11 -15.84 4.29
CA PHE A 33 -3.53 -15.54 5.65
C PHE A 33 -4.86 -14.77 5.69
N GLN A 34 -5.00 -13.73 4.85
CA GLN A 34 -6.24 -12.96 4.75
C GLN A 34 -7.41 -13.83 4.27
N ARG A 35 -7.16 -14.81 3.39
CA ARG A 35 -8.17 -15.79 2.97
C ARG A 35 -8.61 -16.71 4.12
N GLN A 36 -7.68 -17.13 4.98
CA GLN A 36 -8.00 -17.92 6.17
C GLN A 36 -8.81 -17.13 7.21
N LYS A 37 -8.69 -15.79 7.21
CA LYS A 37 -9.55 -14.88 7.98
C LYS A 37 -10.88 -14.55 7.27
N ASP A 38 -11.34 -15.43 6.38
CA ASP A 38 -12.61 -15.32 5.63
C ASP A 38 -12.79 -14.01 4.83
N LYS A 39 -11.70 -13.35 4.40
CA LYS A 39 -11.81 -12.20 3.49
C LYS A 39 -12.41 -12.63 2.15
N ALA A 40 -13.36 -11.83 1.66
CA ALA A 40 -13.98 -12.02 0.37
C ALA A 40 -12.96 -11.91 -0.77
N LEU A 41 -13.17 -12.69 -1.85
CA LEU A 41 -12.23 -12.75 -2.98
C LEU A 41 -11.98 -11.37 -3.62
N ASN A 42 -13.03 -10.56 -3.76
CA ASN A 42 -12.88 -9.21 -4.33
C ASN A 42 -11.98 -8.31 -3.47
N THR A 43 -12.03 -8.47 -2.15
CA THR A 43 -11.14 -7.77 -1.22
C THR A 43 -9.70 -8.27 -1.35
N LEU A 44 -9.49 -9.57 -1.56
CA LEU A 44 -8.16 -10.14 -1.81
C LEU A 44 -7.57 -9.67 -3.13
N LYS A 45 -8.38 -9.59 -4.20
CA LYS A 45 -7.98 -9.03 -5.49
C LYS A 45 -7.58 -7.56 -5.35
N ALA A 46 -8.38 -6.76 -4.63
CA ALA A 46 -8.07 -5.36 -4.38
C ALA A 46 -6.78 -5.20 -3.59
N SER A 47 -6.59 -6.02 -2.54
CA SER A 47 -5.35 -6.02 -1.74
C SER A 47 -4.14 -6.45 -2.57
N GLY A 48 -4.29 -7.49 -3.39
CA GLY A 48 -3.24 -7.96 -4.30
C GLY A 48 -2.87 -6.93 -5.37
N SER A 49 -3.84 -6.15 -5.87
CA SER A 49 -3.58 -5.03 -6.78
C SER A 49 -2.81 -3.90 -6.11
N ASP A 50 -3.18 -3.54 -4.88
CA ASP A 50 -2.46 -2.52 -4.11
C ASP A 50 -1.01 -2.95 -3.83
N LEU A 51 -0.82 -4.22 -3.45
CA LEU A 51 0.52 -4.78 -3.23
C LEU A 51 1.30 -4.87 -4.53
N ARG A 52 0.68 -5.19 -5.66
CA ARG A 52 1.33 -5.12 -6.98
C ARG A 52 1.92 -3.73 -7.24
N THR A 53 1.13 -2.67 -7.06
CA THR A 53 1.61 -1.29 -7.23
C THR A 53 2.79 -0.97 -6.31
N TYR A 54 2.75 -1.45 -5.07
CA TYR A 54 3.83 -1.24 -4.13
C TYR A 54 5.11 -1.99 -4.53
N TRP A 55 4.99 -3.25 -4.96
CA TRP A 55 6.13 -4.04 -5.41
C TRP A 55 6.76 -3.52 -6.70
N GLU A 56 5.96 -2.97 -7.62
CA GLU A 56 6.49 -2.27 -8.79
C GLU A 56 7.36 -1.09 -8.36
N PHE A 57 6.87 -0.25 -7.45
CA PHE A 57 7.66 0.85 -6.88
C PHE A 57 8.96 0.37 -6.22
N LEU A 58 8.90 -0.69 -5.41
CA LEU A 58 10.08 -1.25 -4.75
C LEU A 58 11.11 -1.71 -5.78
N ASN A 59 10.68 -2.45 -6.80
CA ASN A 59 11.55 -2.94 -7.86
C ASN A 59 12.19 -1.80 -8.66
N ASP A 60 11.38 -0.82 -9.08
CA ASP A 60 11.84 0.33 -9.86
C ASP A 60 12.85 1.19 -9.07
N SER A 61 12.71 1.21 -7.75
CA SER A 61 13.59 1.95 -6.83
C SER A 61 14.78 1.11 -6.33
N GLY A 62 14.85 -0.18 -6.66
CA GLY A 62 15.88 -1.10 -6.16
C GLY A 62 15.78 -1.38 -4.65
N TYR A 63 14.58 -1.30 -4.08
CA TYR A 63 14.33 -1.52 -2.65
C TYR A 63 13.89 -2.97 -2.37
N GLU A 64 14.37 -3.49 -1.25
CA GLU A 64 13.92 -4.78 -0.69
C GLU A 64 12.81 -4.52 0.34
N TYR A 65 11.73 -5.29 0.29
CA TYR A 65 10.54 -5.04 1.13
C TYR A 65 10.84 -5.13 2.64
N ASP A 66 11.76 -5.99 3.05
CA ASP A 66 12.17 -6.22 4.44
C ASP A 66 13.21 -5.20 4.95
N LYS A 67 13.67 -4.28 4.08
CA LYS A 67 14.61 -3.19 4.43
C LYS A 67 13.98 -1.81 4.32
N VAL A 68 12.65 -1.75 4.22
CA VAL A 68 11.92 -0.49 4.00
C VAL A 68 11.99 0.41 5.22
N THR A 69 12.29 1.70 4.98
CA THR A 69 12.36 2.75 6.00
C THR A 69 11.16 3.71 5.88
N PRO A 70 10.85 4.53 6.90
CA PRO A 70 9.82 5.55 6.81
C PRO A 70 10.03 6.54 5.65
N LYS A 71 11.29 6.83 5.31
CA LYS A 71 11.64 7.68 4.15
C LYS A 71 11.16 7.04 2.84
N MET A 72 11.39 5.74 2.65
CA MET A 72 10.96 5.02 1.45
C MET A 72 9.42 4.95 1.33
N ILE A 73 8.70 4.94 2.46
CA ILE A 73 7.23 5.05 2.46
C ILE A 73 6.78 6.45 2.02
N ALA A 74 7.48 7.52 2.42
CA ALA A 74 7.20 8.87 1.93
C ALA A 74 7.43 8.97 0.41
N GLU A 75 8.53 8.40 -0.08
CA GLU A 75 8.83 8.30 -1.52
C GLU A 75 7.74 7.52 -2.27
N PHE A 76 7.21 6.44 -1.68
CA PHE A 76 6.08 5.71 -2.25
C PHE A 76 4.79 6.55 -2.30
N ILE A 77 4.52 7.38 -1.30
CA ILE A 77 3.36 8.28 -1.32
C ILE A 77 3.51 9.30 -2.45
N ASP A 78 4.70 9.81 -2.68
CA ASP A 78 4.98 10.74 -3.78
C ASP A 78 4.89 10.03 -5.14
N TYR A 79 5.40 8.80 -5.24
CA TYR A 79 5.20 7.92 -6.39
C TYR A 79 3.70 7.75 -6.70
N LEU A 80 2.86 7.44 -5.71
CA LEU A 80 1.41 7.30 -5.90
C LEU A 80 0.73 8.59 -6.38
N ARG A 81 1.27 9.77 -6.04
CA ARG A 81 0.75 11.06 -6.48
C ARG A 81 1.17 11.38 -7.93
N ALA A 82 2.35 10.91 -8.33
CA ALA A 82 2.94 11.12 -9.65
C ALA A 82 2.53 10.07 -10.70
N SER A 83 2.27 8.81 -10.31
CA SER A 83 2.07 7.65 -11.20
C SER A 83 0.71 7.61 -11.94
N ASP A 84 0.15 8.75 -12.31
CA ASP A 84 -0.96 8.85 -13.27
C ASP A 84 -0.45 9.19 -14.70
N ASP A 85 0.86 9.26 -14.89
CA ASP A 85 1.52 9.89 -16.04
C ASP A 85 2.04 8.93 -17.12
N ASP A 86 1.49 7.73 -17.22
CA ASP A 86 1.81 6.82 -18.34
C ASP A 86 0.82 6.95 -19.51
N VAL A 87 0.55 8.21 -19.90
CA VAL A 87 0.21 8.63 -21.27
C VAL A 87 0.62 10.11 -21.43
N ILE A 88 1.68 10.35 -22.20
CA ILE A 88 2.12 11.62 -22.81
C ILE A 88 1.04 12.73 -22.84
N ALA A 89 1.01 13.65 -21.86
CA ALA A 89 0.32 14.93 -21.99
C ALA A 89 0.79 15.96 -20.94
N LEU A 90 1.58 16.94 -21.40
CA LEU A 90 2.26 18.02 -20.65
C LEU A 90 1.42 18.98 -19.78
N ASN A 91 0.13 18.72 -19.51
CA ASN A 91 -0.70 19.58 -18.65
C ASN A 91 -1.95 18.83 -18.14
N LYS A 92 -1.91 18.22 -16.95
CA LYS A 92 -3.13 17.94 -16.15
C LYS A 92 -2.84 17.54 -14.71
N GLU A 93 -3.69 18.04 -13.80
CA GLU A 93 -3.68 17.74 -12.36
C GLU A 93 -3.85 16.23 -12.08
N SER A 94 -3.13 15.74 -11.05
CA SER A 94 -3.17 14.37 -10.50
C SER A 94 -4.61 13.86 -10.29
N LYS A 95 -4.94 12.65 -10.76
CA LYS A 95 -6.31 12.09 -10.75
C LYS A 95 -6.55 10.99 -9.70
N ARG A 96 -5.53 10.41 -9.05
CA ARG A 96 -5.74 9.49 -7.92
C ARG A 96 -6.35 10.24 -6.75
N THR A 97 -7.61 9.92 -6.46
CA THR A 97 -8.28 10.50 -5.29
C THR A 97 -7.54 10.10 -4.01
N ASN A 98 -7.53 11.01 -3.01
CA ASN A 98 -7.01 10.72 -1.67
C ASN A 98 -7.58 9.42 -1.07
N LYS A 99 -8.81 9.04 -1.45
CA LYS A 99 -9.44 7.78 -1.04
C LYS A 99 -8.68 6.55 -1.56
N THR A 100 -8.21 6.58 -2.80
CA THR A 100 -7.44 5.48 -3.40
C THR A 100 -6.08 5.34 -2.74
N ILE A 101 -5.37 6.46 -2.53
CA ILE A 101 -4.07 6.48 -1.85
C ILE A 101 -4.21 5.91 -0.44
N ASN A 102 -5.19 6.39 0.35
CA ASN A 102 -5.43 5.89 1.70
C ASN A 102 -5.77 4.40 1.74
N ARG A 103 -6.49 3.88 0.72
CA ARG A 103 -6.78 2.45 0.61
C ARG A 103 -5.50 1.64 0.39
N ILE A 104 -4.65 2.05 -0.54
CA ILE A 104 -3.36 1.39 -0.81
C ILE A 104 -2.49 1.39 0.46
N LEU A 105 -2.35 2.55 1.11
CA LEU A 105 -1.58 2.67 2.36
C LEU A 105 -2.14 1.79 3.48
N SER A 106 -3.47 1.65 3.57
CA SER A 106 -4.09 0.75 4.54
C SER A 106 -3.72 -0.72 4.26
N THR A 107 -3.70 -1.14 2.99
CA THR A 107 -3.27 -2.49 2.59
C THR A 107 -1.80 -2.73 2.97
N ILE A 108 -0.91 -1.77 2.68
CA ILE A 108 0.52 -1.87 2.99
C ILE A 108 0.78 -1.94 4.49
N HIS A 109 0.09 -1.10 5.27
CA HIS A 109 0.14 -1.17 6.73
C HIS A 109 -0.25 -2.56 7.25
N MET A 110 -1.35 -3.12 6.73
CA MET A 110 -1.78 -4.46 7.13
C MET A 110 -0.80 -5.55 6.69
N PHE A 111 -0.14 -5.39 5.54
CA PHE A 111 0.89 -6.31 5.08
C PHE A 111 2.10 -6.31 6.03
N TYR A 112 2.65 -5.15 6.36
CA TYR A 112 3.79 -5.07 7.29
C TYR A 112 3.44 -5.47 8.73
N GLN A 113 2.20 -5.23 9.17
CA GLN A 113 1.73 -5.78 10.44
C GLN A 113 1.75 -7.31 10.42
N PHE A 114 1.30 -7.93 9.33
CA PHE A 114 1.36 -9.38 9.16
C PHE A 114 2.80 -9.91 9.15
N GLU A 115 3.71 -9.25 8.41
CA GLU A 115 5.12 -9.66 8.38
C GLU A 115 5.75 -9.59 9.78
N ALA A 116 5.46 -8.53 10.55
CA ALA A 116 5.94 -8.41 11.91
C ALA A 116 5.37 -9.48 12.85
N ASP A 117 4.07 -9.78 12.74
CA ASP A 117 3.38 -10.77 13.58
C ASP A 117 3.83 -12.21 13.29
N MET A 118 4.28 -12.51 12.06
CA MET A 118 4.53 -13.87 11.58
C MET A 118 6.01 -14.25 11.47
N GLN A 119 6.91 -13.26 11.36
CA GLN A 119 8.35 -13.51 11.16
C GLN A 119 9.23 -13.13 12.37
N GLU A 120 8.65 -12.70 13.50
CA GLU A 120 9.41 -12.08 14.61
C GLU A 120 10.29 -10.91 14.13
N ILE A 121 9.88 -10.23 13.05
CA ILE A 121 10.56 -9.05 12.51
C ILE A 121 10.00 -7.79 13.19
N ASP A 122 10.88 -6.86 13.58
CA ASP A 122 10.48 -5.58 14.17
C ASP A 122 9.74 -4.74 13.12
N ASN A 123 8.50 -4.32 13.43
CA ASN A 123 7.65 -3.62 12.48
C ASN A 123 8.18 -2.18 12.24
N PRO A 124 8.72 -1.85 11.06
CA PRO A 124 9.32 -0.53 10.83
C PRO A 124 8.28 0.59 10.77
N ILE A 125 6.99 0.25 10.71
CA ILE A 125 5.86 1.20 10.80
C ILE A 125 5.51 1.50 12.27
N LEU A 126 5.81 0.59 13.20
CA LEU A 126 5.63 0.80 14.63
C LEU A 126 6.92 1.43 15.20
N MET A 127 6.96 2.75 15.32
CA MET A 127 7.85 3.36 16.30
C MET A 127 7.46 2.82 17.69
N HIS A 128 8.43 2.30 18.43
CA HIS A 128 8.29 1.67 19.76
C HIS A 128 7.72 2.56 20.87
N ASP A 129 7.17 3.73 20.56
CA ASP A 129 6.55 4.58 21.57
C ASP A 129 5.15 5.07 21.21
N VAL A 130 4.26 4.78 22.17
CA VAL A 130 2.91 5.28 22.39
C VAL A 130 1.82 4.70 21.51
N ASN A 131 1.17 3.66 22.04
CA ASN A 131 -0.29 3.48 22.17
C ASN A 131 -1.17 4.56 21.47
N ARG A 132 -1.08 4.68 20.14
CA ARG A 132 -1.84 5.66 19.36
C ARG A 132 -2.94 4.91 18.62
N PRO A 133 -4.22 5.08 19.00
CA PRO A 133 -5.31 4.48 18.27
C PRO A 133 -5.30 4.97 16.82
N PHE A 134 -5.66 4.08 15.90
CA PHE A 134 -5.81 4.27 14.44
C PHE A 134 -6.44 5.60 14.00
N ASN A 135 -7.24 6.24 14.86
CA ASN A 135 -7.82 7.57 14.63
C ASN A 135 -6.80 8.73 14.61
N ALA A 136 -5.60 8.57 15.18
CA ALA A 136 -4.57 9.61 15.22
C ALA A 136 -3.95 9.89 13.84
N PHE A 137 -3.84 8.88 12.97
CA PHE A 137 -3.32 9.07 11.61
C PHE A 137 -4.28 9.93 10.77
N LYS A 138 -5.60 9.68 10.90
CA LYS A 138 -6.66 10.52 10.31
C LYS A 138 -6.66 11.95 10.86
N ALA A 139 -6.37 12.12 12.14
CA ALA A 139 -6.28 13.45 12.75
C ALA A 139 -5.13 14.28 12.15
N SER A 140 -3.95 13.70 11.90
CA SER A 140 -2.84 14.47 11.30
C SER A 140 -3.12 14.93 9.87
N LEU A 141 -3.82 14.12 9.08
CA LEU A 141 -4.23 14.45 7.70
C LEU A 141 -5.31 15.54 7.67
N ASN A 142 -6.29 15.48 8.59
CA ASN A 142 -7.30 16.53 8.71
C ASN A 142 -6.69 17.86 9.16
N THR A 143 -5.70 17.84 10.06
CA THR A 143 -5.04 19.06 10.55
C THR A 143 -4.28 19.79 9.43
N GLN A 144 -3.58 19.06 8.55
CA GLN A 144 -2.91 19.66 7.39
C GLN A 144 -3.91 20.25 6.37
N SER A 145 -5.07 19.60 6.18
CA SER A 145 -6.14 20.13 5.31
C SER A 145 -6.82 21.40 5.85
N LEU A 146 -6.82 21.60 7.18
CA LEU A 146 -7.32 22.81 7.84
C LEU A 146 -6.33 23.98 7.77
N ILE A 147 -5.03 23.71 7.88
CA ILE A 147 -3.97 24.73 7.75
C ILE A 147 -3.95 25.33 6.33
N ILE A 148 -4.14 24.50 5.30
CA ILE A 148 -4.21 24.96 3.90
C ILE A 148 -5.46 25.83 3.64
N LYS A 149 -6.57 25.61 4.37
CA LYS A 149 -7.79 26.43 4.22
C LYS A 149 -7.70 27.79 4.92
N GLN A 150 -6.96 27.91 6.02
CA GLN A 150 -6.81 29.19 6.72
C GLN A 150 -5.82 30.14 6.03
N SER A 151 -4.77 29.61 5.37
CA SER A 151 -3.85 30.43 4.55
C SER A 151 -4.51 31.05 3.31
N SER A 152 -5.60 30.47 2.82
CA SER A 152 -6.34 30.95 1.62
C SER A 152 -7.41 32.00 1.94
N GLN A 153 -7.75 32.22 3.21
CA GLN A 153 -8.73 33.24 3.65
C GLN A 153 -8.11 34.46 4.32
N SER A 154 -6.79 34.49 4.54
CA SER A 154 -6.10 35.67 5.09
C SER A 154 -5.47 36.57 4.00
N SER A 155 -5.87 36.40 2.74
CA SER A 155 -5.46 37.26 1.62
C SER A 155 -6.62 37.52 0.69
N ARG A 156 -7.68 38.17 1.21
CA ARG A 156 -8.59 39.10 0.50
C ARG A 156 -9.68 39.60 1.43
#